data_AF-A0A800F375-F1
#
_entry.id   AF-A0A800F375-F1
#
_cell.length_a   1.000
_cell.length_b   1.000
_cell.length_c   1.000
_cell.angle_alpha   90.00
_cell.angle_beta   90.00
_cell.angle_gamma   90.00
#
_symmetry.space_group_name_H-M   'P 1'
#
loop_
_entity.id
_entity.type
_entity.pdbx_description
1 polymer ?
#
loop_
_entity_poly.entity_id
_entity_poly.type
_entity_poly.pdbx_seq_one_letter_code
_entity_poly.pdbx_strand_id
1 'polypeptide(L)' 'MKFSKGENQEMIEQMIRDFGEKEIRPNIMKWDEAQEFPVPLFKKLGELGLMGVLVPEEYGGNGLGYH' A
#
# COMPACT_ATOMS: atom_id res chain seq x y z
N MET A 1 8.37 -17.21 -21.96
CA MET A 1 7.45 -16.28 -21.25
C MET A 1 8.24 -15.04 -20.85
N LYS A 2 7.71 -13.83 -21.09
CA LYS A 2 8.25 -12.59 -20.53
C LYS A 2 7.44 -12.26 -19.28
N PHE A 3 8.09 -12.20 -18.12
CA PHE A 3 7.50 -11.75 -16.85
C PHE A 3 7.84 -10.28 -16.60
N SER A 4 7.74 -9.43 -17.62
CA SER A 4 7.96 -7.99 -17.47
C SER A 4 6.74 -7.37 -16.80
N LYS A 5 6.96 -6.49 -15.82
CA LYS A 5 5.91 -5.70 -15.19
C LYS A 5 5.23 -4.83 -16.24
N GLY A 6 3.91 -4.71 -16.15
CA GLY A 6 3.18 -3.71 -16.94
C GLY A 6 3.44 -2.31 -16.39
N GLU A 7 3.32 -1.26 -17.21
CA GLU A 7 3.54 0.14 -16.80
C GLU A 7 2.71 0.51 -15.56
N ASN A 8 1.47 0.02 -15.47
CA ASN A 8 0.61 0.25 -14.30
C ASN A 8 1.17 -0.39 -13.01
N GLN A 9 1.76 -1.58 -13.10
CA GLN A 9 2.39 -2.25 -11.95
C GLN A 9 3.64 -1.49 -11.49
N GLU A 10 4.42 -0.95 -12.43
CA GLU A 10 5.60 -0.14 -12.10
C GLU A 10 5.21 1.18 -11.40
N MET A 11 4.15 1.85 -11.88
CA MET A 11 3.62 3.05 -11.24
C MET A 11 3.12 2.78 -9.82
N ILE A 12 2.35 1.69 -9.62
CA ILE A 12 1.85 1.29 -8.31
C ILE A 12 3.02 0.96 -7.36
N GLU A 13 4.03 0.22 -7.84
CA GLU A 13 5.21 -0.07 -7.03
C GLU A 13 5.93 1.20 -6.60
N GLN A 14 6.15 2.14 -7.52
CA GLN A 14 6.85 3.38 -7.19
C GLN A 14 6.07 4.21 -6.17
N MET A 15 4.75 4.30 -6.31
CA MET A 15 3.89 4.99 -5.34
C MET A 15 4.00 4.36 -3.94
N ILE A 16 3.93 3.03 -3.84
CA ILE A 16 4.04 2.31 -2.57
C ILE A 16 5.43 2.52 -1.95
N ARG A 17 6.48 2.49 -2.76
CA ARG A 17 7.85 2.73 -2.33
C ARG A 17 7.99 4.13 -1.73
N ASP A 18 7.52 5.15 -2.43
CA ASP A 18 7.59 6.54 -1.97
C ASP A 18 6.78 6.76 -0.68
N PHE A 19 5.61 6.14 -0.58
CA PHE A 19 4.81 6.16 0.65
C PHE A 19 5.55 5.52 1.83
N GLY A 20 6.15 4.35 1.62
CA GLY A 20 6.92 3.66 2.65
C GLY A 20 8.10 4.47 3.17
N GLU A 21 8.84 5.12 2.26
CA GLU A 21 9.98 5.98 2.61
C GLU A 21 9.56 7.22 3.40
N LYS A 22 8.42 7.84 3.06
CA LYS A 22 7.94 9.07 3.68
C LYS A 22 7.18 8.86 4.99
N GLU A 23 6.34 7.84 5.05
CA GLU A 23 5.35 7.67 6.12
C GLU A 23 5.72 6.54 7.10
N ILE A 24 6.38 5.48 6.62
CA ILE A 24 6.67 4.28 7.44
C ILE A 24 8.09 4.35 8.01
N ARG A 25 9.10 4.49 7.16
CA ARG A 25 10.52 4.40 7.55
C ARG A 25 10.91 5.33 8.71
N PRO A 26 10.47 6.60 8.77
CA PRO A 26 10.86 7.50 9.86
C PRO A 26 10.24 7.14 11.21
N ASN A 27 9.14 6.38 11.23
CA ASN A 27 8.33 6.15 12.42
C ASN A 27 8.45 4.73 12.98
N ILE A 28 9.06 3.79 12.23
CA ILE A 28 9.05 2.36 12.57
C ILE A 28 9.64 2.04 13.94
N MET A 29 10.77 2.66 14.32
CA MET A 29 11.41 2.41 15.61
C MET A 29 10.57 2.94 16.77
N LYS A 30 9.91 4.09 16.59
CA LYS A 30 8.99 4.64 17.60
C LYS A 30 7.83 3.68 17.87
N TRP A 31 7.22 3.14 16.81
CA TRP A 31 6.09 2.22 16.95
C TRP A 31 6.50 0.90 17.58
N ASP A 32 7.68 0.39 17.20
CA ASP A 32 8.24 -0.85 17.77
C ASP A 32 8.51 -0.71 19.28
N GLU A 33 9.24 0.33 19.69
CA GLU A 33 9.55 0.61 21.10
C GLU A 33 8.29 0.84 21.94
N ALA A 34 7.30 1.53 21.39
CA ALA A 34 6.03 1.81 22.07
C ALA A 34 5.02 0.65 22.01
N GLN A 35 5.33 -0.43 21.28
CA GLN A 35 4.38 -1.49 20.91
C GLN A 35 3.05 -0.94 20.35
N GLU A 36 3.15 0.12 19.55
CA GLU A 36 2.00 0.86 19.02
C GLU A 36 1.59 0.30 17.65
N PHE A 37 0.30 -0.02 17.49
CA PHE A 37 -0.26 -0.27 16.17
C PHE A 37 -0.65 1.05 15.49
N PRO A 38 -0.05 1.44 14.35
CA PRO A 38 -0.20 2.77 13.78
C PRO A 38 -1.51 2.92 12.99
N VAL A 39 -2.66 2.92 13.67
CA VAL A 39 -3.99 3.08 13.05
C VAL A 39 -4.07 4.25 12.05
N PRO A 40 -3.49 5.45 12.30
CA PRO A 40 -3.53 6.54 11.33
C PRO A 40 -2.82 6.21 10.01
N LEU A 41 -1.70 5.48 10.05
CA LEU A 41 -0.99 5.03 8.85
C LEU A 41 -1.88 4.10 8.01
N PHE A 42 -2.56 3.15 8.66
CA PHE A 42 -3.46 2.21 7.98
C PHE A 42 -4.67 2.89 7.35
N LYS A 43 -5.19 3.96 7.97
CA LYS A 43 -6.23 4.79 7.35
C LYS A 43 -5.72 5.46 6.06
N LYS A 44 -4.51 6.03 6.07
CA LYS A 44 -3.88 6.57 4.85
C LYS A 44 -3.70 5.51 3.77
N LEU A 45 -3.26 4.30 4.13
CA LEU A 45 -3.17 3.17 3.19
C LEU A 45 -4.54 2.80 2.60
N GLY A 46 -5.61 2.90 3.39
CA GLY A 46 -6.98 2.71 2.93
C GLY A 46 -7.43 3.78 1.92
N GLU A 47 -7.12 5.04 2.18
CA GLU A 47 -7.40 6.17 1.25
C GLU A 47 -6.65 6.04 -0.08
N LEU A 48 -5.46 5.44 -0.07
CA LEU A 48 -4.70 5.08 -1.27
C LEU A 48 -5.24 3.82 -1.98
N GLY A 49 -6.27 3.17 -1.42
CA GLY A 49 -6.86 1.95 -1.96
C GLY A 49 -5.98 0.70 -1.81
N LEU A 50 -4.85 0.79 -1.09
CA LEU A 50 -3.91 -0.30 -0.90
C LEU A 50 -4.45 -1.40 0.04
N MET A 51 -5.44 -1.06 0.87
CA MET A 51 -6.10 -2.01 1.77
C MET A 51 -7.21 -2.84 1.10
N GLY A 52 -7.60 -2.47 -0.14
CA GLY A 52 -8.69 -3.09 -0.88
C GLY A 52 -8.30 -3.52 -2.29
N VAL A 53 -7.00 -3.73 -2.56
CA VAL A 53 -6.46 -3.99 -3.90
C VAL A 53 -7.23 -5.08 -4.64
N LEU A 54 -7.50 -6.20 -3.98
CA LEU A 54 -8.18 -7.36 -4.56
C LEU A 54 -9.70 -7.39 -4.29
N VAL A 55 -10.21 -6.41 -3.53
CA VAL A 55 -11.62 -6.36 -3.15
C VAL A 55 -12.40 -5.74 -4.33
N PRO A 56 -13.56 -6.30 -4.74
CA PRO A 56 -14.38 -5.70 -5.78
C PRO A 56 -14.81 -4.27 -5.47
N GLU A 57 -14.98 -3.45 -6.51
CA GLU A 57 -15.41 -2.05 -6.38
C GLU A 57 -16.79 -1.91 -5.70
N GLU A 58 -17.69 -2.87 -5.88
CA GLU A 58 -19.01 -2.87 -5.22
C GLU A 58 -18.93 -2.90 -3.68
N TYR A 59 -17.79 -3.34 -3.13
CA TYR A 59 -17.50 -3.32 -1.70
C TYR A 59 -16.51 -2.21 -1.29
N GLY A 60 -16.23 -1.26 -2.19
CA GLY A 60 -15.29 -0.15 -1.97
C GLY A 60 -13.81 -0.54 -2.12
N GLY A 61 -13.51 -1.64 -2.82
CA GLY A 61 -12.14 -2.00 -3.20
C GLY A 61 -11.73 -1.52 -4.59
N ASN A 62 -10.57 -1.97 -5.07
CA ASN A 62 -9.99 -1.55 -6.36
C ASN A 62 -10.16 -2.59 -7.49
N GLY A 63 -10.69 -3.78 -7.20
CA GLY A 63 -10.96 -4.81 -8.20
C GLY A 63 -9.75 -5.27 -9.02
N LEU A 64 -8.52 -5.02 -8.55
CA LEU A 64 -7.30 -5.42 -9.25
C LEU A 64 -7.09 -6.94 -9.12
N GLY A 65 -6.48 -7.53 -10.14
CA GLY A 65 -6.12 -8.95 -10.15
C GLY A 65 -4.63 -9.18 -10.43
N TYR A 66 -4.22 -10.43 -10.36
CA TYR A 66 -2.81 -10.86 -10.51
C TYR A 66 -2.34 -11.01 -11.97
N HIS A 67 -3.07 -10.42 -12.93
CA HIS A 67 -2.87 -10.63 -14.37
C HIS A 67 -1.72 -9.78 -14.93
#